data_AF-A0A2D7PJ21-F1
#
_entry.id   AF-A0A2D7PJ21-F1
#
_cell.length_a   1.000
_cell.length_b   1.000
_cell.length_c   1.000
_cell.angle_alpha   90.00
_cell.angle_beta   90.00
_cell.angle_gamma   90.00
#
_symmetry.space_group_name_H-M   'P 1'
#
loop_
_entity.id
_entity.type
_entity.pdbx_description
1 polymer ?
#
loop_
_entity_poly.entity_id
_entity_poly.type
_entity_poly.pdbx_seq_one_letter_code
_entity_poly.pdbx_strand_id
1 'polypeptide(L)'
;MLNATSATDPAQTQSGSTSAACGLTALRERPVRSPDDYGIELPDWLRQCLTHVPPGIGHSCPTDPEALLAAAFDFAFQLHEGQFRASGDPYIVHPVAVADLLRDIGASASVIAAGFLHDVVEDTDVTPDQLESHFGPEVRELVEGVTKLGGLHFTNRT
;
A
#
# COMPACT_ATOMS: atom_id res chain seq x y z
N MET A 1 -40.26 -55.43 -24.55
CA MET A 1 -38.86 -55.58 -25.03
C MET A 1 -38.14 -54.30 -24.58
N LEU A 2 -37.49 -54.30 -23.41
CA LEU A 2 -36.01 -54.38 -23.21
C LEU A 2 -35.31 -53.23 -23.98
N ASN A 3 -34.54 -52.28 -23.44
CA ASN A 3 -33.65 -52.10 -22.27
C ASN A 3 -33.51 -50.56 -22.07
N ALA A 4 -33.32 -49.90 -20.92
CA ALA A 4 -32.38 -50.05 -19.79
C ALA A 4 -30.88 -49.92 -20.15
N THR A 5 -30.31 -48.71 -19.98
CA THR A 5 -28.91 -48.37 -19.61
C THR A 5 -28.88 -46.84 -19.41
N SER A 6 -28.92 -46.27 -18.20
CA SER A 6 -27.92 -46.17 -17.10
C SER A 6 -27.24 -44.80 -17.05
N ALA A 7 -27.45 -44.12 -15.92
CA ALA A 7 -26.59 -43.20 -15.15
C ALA A 7 -25.84 -42.08 -15.91
N THR A 8 -25.93 -40.82 -15.49
CA THR A 8 -25.37 -40.34 -14.21
C THR A 8 -26.11 -39.07 -13.74
N ASP A 9 -26.52 -39.06 -12.48
CA ASP A 9 -27.02 -37.94 -11.65
C ASP A 9 -25.82 -37.04 -11.21
N PRO A 10 -25.95 -36.02 -10.32
CA PRO A 10 -26.93 -34.96 -10.16
C PRO A 10 -26.25 -33.56 -9.99
N ALA A 11 -27.09 -32.55 -9.79
CA ALA A 11 -26.95 -31.53 -8.74
C ALA A 11 -25.74 -30.55 -8.70
N GLN A 12 -26.16 -29.28 -8.66
CA GLN A 12 -25.69 -28.27 -7.71
C GLN A 12 -24.29 -27.69 -7.93
N THR A 13 -24.25 -26.64 -8.74
CA THR A 13 -23.29 -25.55 -8.53
C THR A 13 -23.80 -24.67 -7.37
N GLN A 14 -23.45 -25.04 -6.14
CA GLN A 14 -23.26 -24.06 -5.06
C GLN A 14 -21.77 -23.96 -4.80
N SER A 15 -21.23 -22.74 -4.89
CA SER A 15 -20.06 -22.21 -4.18
C SER A 15 -19.88 -20.80 -4.74
N GLY A 16 -20.25 -19.71 -4.06
CA GLY A 16 -19.85 -19.45 -2.68
C GLY A 16 -18.41 -18.96 -2.70
N SER A 17 -18.20 -17.72 -3.17
CA SER A 17 -17.04 -16.91 -2.83
C SER A 17 -17.57 -15.50 -2.64
N THR A 18 -18.17 -15.30 -1.47
CA THR A 18 -18.38 -13.98 -0.89
C THR A 18 -17.08 -13.22 -1.00
N SER A 19 -17.03 -12.23 -1.88
CA SER A 19 -16.05 -11.14 -1.80
C SER A 19 -16.16 -10.60 -0.38
N ALA A 20 -15.16 -10.89 0.45
CA ALA A 20 -14.97 -10.19 1.69
C ALA A 20 -14.63 -8.76 1.27
N ALA A 21 -15.68 -7.95 1.11
CA ALA A 21 -15.56 -6.50 0.98
C ALA A 21 -14.94 -6.02 2.29
N CYS A 22 -13.61 -6.01 2.32
CA CYS A 22 -12.81 -5.40 3.36
C CYS A 22 -13.16 -3.91 3.31
N GLY A 23 -13.85 -3.43 4.35
CA GLY A 23 -14.45 -2.11 4.41
C GLY A 23 -13.42 -1.00 4.53
N LEU A 24 -12.69 -0.74 3.44
CA LEU A 24 -11.99 0.52 3.20
C LEU A 24 -12.62 1.21 2.00
N THR A 25 -12.86 2.50 2.14
CA THR A 25 -13.19 3.41 1.04
C THR A 25 -12.30 3.11 -0.14
N ALA A 26 -12.89 2.87 -1.32
CA ALA A 26 -12.16 2.58 -2.54
C ALA A 26 -11.10 3.67 -2.78
N LEU A 27 -9.85 3.34 -2.51
CA LEU A 27 -8.71 4.20 -2.78
C LEU A 27 -8.65 4.37 -4.30
N ARG A 28 -9.08 5.57 -4.73
CA ARG A 28 -9.25 6.09 -6.10
C ARG A 28 -10.22 5.33 -7.01
N GLU A 29 -11.21 6.06 -7.52
CA GLU A 29 -12.11 5.59 -8.60
C GLU A 29 -11.45 5.63 -9.99
N ARG A 30 -10.31 6.34 -10.15
CA ARG A 30 -9.63 6.55 -11.44
C ARG A 30 -8.17 6.13 -11.38
N PRO A 31 -7.69 5.31 -12.34
CA PRO A 31 -6.30 4.87 -12.39
C PRO A 31 -5.37 6.03 -12.78
N VAL A 32 -4.19 6.05 -12.17
CA VAL A 32 -3.07 6.91 -12.55
C VAL A 32 -2.52 6.44 -13.89
N ARG A 33 -2.34 7.37 -14.83
CA ARG A 33 -1.86 7.08 -16.19
C ARG A 33 -0.44 7.56 -16.41
N SER A 34 0.01 8.56 -15.64
CA SER A 34 1.35 9.13 -15.69
C SER A 34 1.82 9.53 -14.29
N PRO A 35 3.13 9.48 -13.99
CA PRO A 35 3.70 10.08 -12.78
C PRO A 35 3.38 11.57 -12.62
N ASP A 36 3.06 12.27 -13.72
CA ASP A 36 2.67 13.69 -13.65
C ASP A 36 1.26 13.91 -13.08
N ASP A 37 0.42 12.87 -13.02
CA ASP A 37 -0.95 12.95 -12.47
C ASP A 37 -0.97 13.18 -10.95
N TYR A 38 0.17 13.01 -10.26
CA TYR A 38 0.32 13.27 -8.83
C TYR A 38 0.47 14.77 -8.51
N GLY A 39 0.81 15.61 -9.49
CA GLY A 39 0.92 17.06 -9.30
C GLY A 39 2.05 17.50 -8.35
N ILE A 40 3.01 16.62 -8.06
CA ILE A 40 4.18 16.89 -7.20
C ILE A 40 5.48 16.57 -7.94
N GLU A 41 6.57 17.19 -7.50
CA GLU A 41 7.91 16.84 -7.99
C GLU A 41 8.34 15.51 -7.35
N LEU A 42 8.55 14.51 -8.20
CA LEU A 42 8.95 13.16 -7.80
C LEU A 42 10.41 12.91 -8.20
N PRO A 43 11.22 12.25 -7.36
CA PRO A 43 12.55 11.79 -7.73
C PRO A 43 12.53 10.95 -9.02
N ASP A 44 13.58 11.07 -9.84
CA ASP A 44 13.67 10.41 -11.16
C ASP A 44 13.45 8.89 -11.07
N TRP A 45 13.96 8.26 -10.02
CA TRP A 45 13.80 6.82 -9.81
C TRP A 45 12.36 6.42 -9.55
N LEU A 46 11.61 7.24 -8.81
CA LEU A 46 10.23 6.97 -8.47
C LEU A 46 9.35 7.22 -9.69
N ARG A 47 9.65 8.27 -10.47
CA ARG A 47 9.04 8.48 -11.80
C ARG A 47 9.24 7.27 -12.70
N GLN A 48 10.46 6.73 -12.76
CA GLN A 48 10.76 5.55 -13.57
C GLN A 48 10.01 4.32 -13.07
N CYS A 49 10.00 4.08 -11.75
CA CYS A 49 9.28 2.99 -11.11
C CYS A 49 7.77 3.01 -11.46
N LEU A 50 7.13 4.18 -11.30
CA LEU A 50 5.70 4.37 -11.61
C LEU A 50 5.40 4.25 -13.10
N THR A 51 6.37 4.51 -13.97
CA THR A 51 6.22 4.34 -15.42
C THR A 51 6.27 2.87 -15.82
N HIS A 52 7.15 2.09 -15.19
CA HIS A 52 7.27 0.65 -15.45
C HIS A 52 6.10 -0.13 -14.86
N VAL A 53 5.70 0.22 -13.63
CA VAL A 53 4.65 -0.46 -12.89
C VAL A 53 3.64 0.58 -12.41
N PRO A 54 2.68 0.97 -13.27
CA PRO A 54 1.63 1.90 -12.84
C PRO A 54 0.80 1.25 -11.72
N PRO A 55 0.51 1.98 -10.63
CA PRO A 55 -0.29 1.42 -9.54
C PRO A 55 -1.67 1.05 -10.07
N GLY A 56 -2.03 -0.23 -9.90
CA GLY A 56 -3.31 -0.77 -10.33
C GLY A 56 -4.47 -0.30 -9.44
N ILE A 57 -5.71 -0.54 -9.90
CA ILE A 57 -6.92 -0.30 -9.09
C ILE A 57 -7.02 -1.43 -8.06
N GLY A 58 -6.47 -1.23 -6.87
CA GLY A 58 -6.76 -2.03 -5.66
C GLY A 58 -6.38 -3.52 -5.71
N HIS A 59 -5.82 -3.99 -4.59
CA HIS A 59 -5.61 -5.40 -4.24
C HIS A 59 -4.70 -6.20 -5.17
N SER A 60 -3.41 -5.89 -5.14
CA SER A 60 -2.39 -6.90 -5.45
C SER A 60 -1.36 -6.87 -4.32
N CYS A 61 -1.11 -8.01 -3.70
CA CYS A 61 0.08 -8.24 -2.89
C CYS A 61 1.26 -8.22 -3.88
N PRO A 62 2.04 -7.13 -3.94
CA PRO A 62 3.03 -6.98 -5.00
C PRO A 62 4.18 -7.93 -4.71
N THR A 63 4.37 -8.95 -5.55
CA THR A 63 5.52 -9.87 -5.44
C THR A 63 6.79 -9.27 -6.05
N ASP A 64 6.65 -8.23 -6.86
CA ASP A 64 7.74 -7.50 -7.47
C ASP A 64 8.14 -6.26 -6.62
N PRO A 65 9.44 -6.01 -6.41
CA PRO A 65 9.92 -4.84 -5.66
C PRO A 65 9.41 -3.50 -6.21
N GLU A 66 9.41 -3.27 -7.53
CA GLU A 66 8.95 -2.00 -8.11
C GLU A 66 7.43 -1.84 -7.92
N ALA A 67 6.68 -2.94 -8.08
CA ALA A 67 5.25 -2.96 -7.79
C ALA A 67 4.93 -2.63 -6.33
N LEU A 68 5.75 -3.12 -5.38
CA LEU A 68 5.60 -2.82 -3.95
C LEU A 68 5.80 -1.33 -3.67
N LEU A 69 6.85 -0.74 -4.24
CA LEU A 69 7.17 0.69 -4.05
C LEU A 69 6.10 1.59 -4.68
N ALA A 70 5.66 1.27 -5.90
CA ALA A 70 4.60 2.01 -6.59
C ALA A 70 3.29 1.97 -5.80
N ALA A 71 2.89 0.78 -5.31
CA ALA A 71 1.67 0.62 -4.53
C ALA A 71 1.76 1.35 -3.17
N ALA A 72 2.89 1.27 -2.47
CA ALA A 72 3.08 1.92 -1.18
C ALA A 72 3.05 3.45 -1.31
N PHE A 73 3.74 3.99 -2.33
CA PHE A 73 3.71 5.42 -2.63
C PHE A 73 2.30 5.90 -2.97
N ASP A 74 1.60 5.21 -3.87
CA ASP A 74 0.25 5.62 -4.28
C ASP A 74 -0.74 5.56 -3.11
N PHE A 75 -0.64 4.54 -2.27
CA PHE A 75 -1.46 4.40 -1.06
C PHE A 75 -1.21 5.55 -0.07
N ALA A 76 0.06 5.88 0.21
CA ALA A 76 0.40 7.00 1.07
C ALA A 76 -0.06 8.35 0.48
N PHE A 77 0.12 8.55 -0.83
CA PHE A 77 -0.33 9.76 -1.52
C PHE A 77 -1.83 9.99 -1.36
N GLN A 78 -2.63 8.93 -1.52
CA GLN A 78 -4.08 9.03 -1.40
C GLN A 78 -4.55 9.32 0.04
N LEU A 79 -3.92 8.70 1.03
CA LEU A 79 -4.32 8.89 2.42
C LEU A 79 -3.94 10.27 2.98
N HIS A 80 -2.83 10.82 2.49
CA HIS A 80 -2.41 12.18 2.83
C HIS A 80 -2.96 13.24 1.86
N GLU A 81 -3.92 12.90 0.99
CA GLU A 81 -4.56 13.87 0.11
C GLU A 81 -5.25 14.98 0.93
N GLY A 82 -4.96 16.23 0.58
CA GLY A 82 -5.46 17.40 1.32
C GLY A 82 -4.74 17.70 2.63
N GLN A 83 -3.74 16.90 3.02
CA GLN A 83 -2.86 17.21 4.15
C GLN A 83 -1.66 18.05 3.69
N PHE A 84 -1.29 19.05 4.49
CA PHE A 84 -0.20 19.98 4.19
C PHE A 84 0.73 20.13 5.39
N ARG A 85 2.02 20.33 5.11
CA ARG A 85 3.01 20.69 6.12
C ARG A 85 2.85 22.15 6.53
N ALA A 86 3.48 22.53 7.64
CA ALA A 86 3.53 23.93 8.08
C ALA A 86 4.18 24.89 7.07
N SER A 87 5.02 24.36 6.15
CA SER A 87 5.60 25.12 5.03
C SER A 87 4.61 25.45 3.92
N GLY A 88 3.47 24.75 3.85
CA GLY A 88 2.49 24.84 2.76
C GLY A 88 2.65 23.75 1.70
N ASP A 89 3.67 22.91 1.78
CA ASP A 89 3.87 21.80 0.84
C ASP A 89 2.92 20.62 1.14
N PRO A 90 2.51 19.84 0.12
CA PRO A 90 1.75 18.61 0.33
C PRO A 90 2.49 17.67 1.29
N TYR A 91 1.76 17.04 2.22
CA TYR A 91 2.37 16.20 3.25
C TYR A 91 3.20 15.05 2.68
N ILE A 92 2.74 14.45 1.58
CA ILE A 92 3.39 13.34 0.88
C ILE A 92 4.86 13.59 0.48
N VAL A 93 5.29 14.85 0.39
CA VAL A 93 6.70 15.20 0.14
C VAL A 93 7.62 14.65 1.25
N HIS A 94 7.15 14.59 2.50
CA HIS A 94 7.91 14.04 3.63
C HIS A 94 8.18 12.54 3.47
N PRO A 95 7.16 11.67 3.32
CA PRO A 95 7.39 10.24 3.05
C PRO A 95 8.24 9.97 1.81
N VAL A 96 8.11 10.79 0.75
CA VAL A 96 8.96 10.68 -0.45
C VAL A 96 10.43 10.95 -0.13
N ALA A 97 10.74 12.00 0.65
CA ALA A 97 12.11 12.30 1.04
C ALA A 97 12.73 11.20 1.94
N VAL A 98 11.92 10.61 2.83
CA VAL A 98 12.35 9.46 3.66
C VAL A 98 12.67 8.26 2.78
N ALA A 99 11.80 7.93 1.82
CA ALA A 99 12.02 6.82 0.90
C ALA A 99 13.26 7.03 0.00
N ASP A 100 13.53 8.26 -0.42
CA ASP A 100 14.72 8.61 -1.20
C ASP A 100 16.01 8.34 -0.40
N LEU A 101 16.06 8.76 0.87
CA LEU A 101 17.18 8.47 1.76
C LEU A 101 17.37 6.97 2.00
N LEU A 102 16.28 6.23 2.23
CA LEU A 102 16.33 4.78 2.43
C LEU A 102 16.87 4.06 1.20
N ARG A 103 16.49 4.53 0.01
CA ARG A 103 17.03 4.02 -1.25
C ARG A 103 18.53 4.31 -1.39
N ASP A 104 18.97 5.51 -1.06
CA ASP A 104 20.37 5.92 -1.16
C ASP A 104 21.31 5.07 -0.28
N ILE A 105 20.84 4.61 0.88
CA ILE A 105 21.59 3.71 1.76
C ILE A 105 21.48 2.22 1.35
N GLY A 106 20.77 1.92 0.25
CA GLY A 106 20.61 0.56 -0.26
C GLY A 106 19.64 -0.30 0.55
N ALA A 107 18.61 0.29 1.17
CA ALA A 107 17.60 -0.46 1.90
C ALA A 107 16.78 -1.37 0.97
N SER A 108 16.17 -2.43 1.55
CA SER A 108 15.29 -3.32 0.80
C SER A 108 13.98 -2.62 0.41
N ALA A 109 13.29 -3.17 -0.60
CA ALA A 109 12.01 -2.62 -1.05
C ALA A 109 10.97 -2.56 0.07
N SER A 110 10.92 -3.57 0.96
CA SER A 110 10.03 -3.58 2.13
C SER A 110 10.33 -2.44 3.10
N VAL A 111 11.60 -2.07 3.28
CA VAL A 111 12.01 -0.93 4.14
C VAL A 111 11.66 0.40 3.49
N ILE A 112 11.90 0.56 2.18
CA ILE A 112 11.52 1.78 1.46
C ILE A 112 9.98 1.93 1.44
N ALA A 113 9.25 0.84 1.23
CA ALA A 113 7.79 0.81 1.33
C ALA A 113 7.30 1.22 2.72
N ALA A 114 7.91 0.70 3.78
CA ALA A 114 7.63 1.14 5.14
C ALA A 114 7.95 2.62 5.35
N GLY A 115 8.98 3.17 4.70
CA GLY A 115 9.27 4.61 4.69
C GLY A 115 8.15 5.46 4.09
N PHE A 116 7.53 5.02 2.99
CA PHE A 116 6.35 5.69 2.44
C PHE A 116 5.15 5.64 3.40
N LEU A 117 5.03 4.55 4.16
CA LEU A 117 3.84 4.23 4.95
C LEU A 117 3.98 4.58 6.44
N HIS A 118 5.14 5.03 6.91
CA HIS A 118 5.43 5.07 8.36
C HIS A 118 4.45 5.92 9.18
N ASP A 119 3.98 7.02 8.60
CA ASP A 119 3.06 7.95 9.27
C ASP A 119 1.58 7.62 9.00
N VAL A 120 1.25 6.68 8.10
CA VAL A 120 -0.15 6.47 7.69
C VAL A 120 -1.01 5.91 8.83
N VAL A 121 -0.44 5.11 9.73
CA VAL A 121 -1.17 4.56 10.89
C VAL A 121 -1.37 5.62 11.98
N GLU A 122 -0.48 6.63 12.05
CA GLU A 122 -0.56 7.69 13.06
C GLU A 122 -1.45 8.86 12.61
N ASP A 123 -1.38 9.22 11.33
CA ASP A 123 -1.97 10.45 10.78
C ASP A 123 -3.27 10.21 9.97
N THR A 124 -3.71 8.96 9.84
CA THR A 124 -4.88 8.59 9.01
C THR A 124 -5.71 7.48 9.66
N ASP A 125 -6.87 7.15 9.09
CA ASP A 125 -7.79 6.11 9.63
C ASP A 125 -7.38 4.66 9.28
N VAL A 126 -6.18 4.45 8.73
CA VAL A 126 -5.70 3.12 8.33
C VAL A 126 -5.26 2.30 9.54
N THR A 127 -5.70 1.05 9.59
CA THR A 127 -5.32 0.09 10.63
C THR A 127 -4.12 -0.76 10.22
N PRO A 128 -3.33 -1.27 11.19
CA PRO A 128 -2.25 -2.22 10.89
C PRO A 128 -2.70 -3.46 10.12
N ASP A 129 -3.91 -3.97 10.41
CA ASP A 129 -4.46 -5.15 9.73
C ASP A 129 -4.76 -4.87 8.24
N GLN A 130 -5.17 -3.64 7.91
CA GLN A 130 -5.35 -3.21 6.53
C GLN A 130 -3.99 -3.09 5.84
N LEU A 131 -2.99 -2.55 6.53
CA LEU A 131 -1.63 -2.47 6.01
C LEU A 131 -1.06 -3.87 5.68
N GLU A 132 -1.23 -4.82 6.59
CA GLU A 132 -0.82 -6.22 6.38
C GLU A 132 -1.56 -6.87 5.20
N SER A 133 -2.86 -6.60 5.07
CA SER A 133 -3.66 -7.13 3.96
C SER A 133 -3.21 -6.60 2.59
N HIS A 134 -2.67 -5.38 2.54
CA HIS A 134 -2.23 -4.73 1.31
C HIS A 134 -0.75 -5.04 0.96
N PHE A 135 0.14 -5.00 1.95
CA PHE A 135 1.59 -5.02 1.75
C PHE A 135 2.29 -6.23 2.38
N GLY A 136 1.55 -7.05 3.12
CA GLY A 136 2.07 -8.23 3.80
C GLY A 136 2.61 -7.94 5.21
N PRO A 137 2.93 -9.01 5.97
CA PRO A 137 3.30 -8.91 7.37
C PRO A 137 4.62 -8.18 7.60
N GLU A 138 5.61 -8.32 6.70
CA GLU A 138 6.92 -7.66 6.83
C GLU A 138 6.79 -6.13 6.87
N VAL A 139 6.05 -5.55 5.91
CA VAL A 139 5.85 -4.09 5.86
C VAL A 139 5.04 -3.62 7.07
N ARG A 140 4.01 -4.37 7.48
CA ARG A 140 3.24 -4.08 8.69
C ARG A 140 4.12 -4.07 9.94
N GLU A 141 5.00 -5.04 10.11
CA GLU A 141 5.92 -5.12 11.25
C GLU A 141 6.90 -3.95 11.28
N LEU A 142 7.42 -3.53 10.12
CA LEU A 142 8.33 -2.39 10.01
C LEU A 142 7.63 -1.07 10.39
N VAL A 143 6.43 -0.82 9.86
CA VAL A 143 5.64 0.38 10.17
C VAL A 143 5.25 0.40 11.64
N GLU A 144 4.73 -0.72 12.17
CA GLU A 144 4.38 -0.82 13.58
C GLU A 144 5.61 -0.62 14.50
N GLY A 145 6.79 -1.08 14.07
CA GLY A 145 8.04 -0.87 14.77
C GLY A 145 8.42 0.60 14.89
N VAL A 146 8.35 1.37 13.79
CA VAL A 146 8.74 2.79 13.80
C VAL A 146 7.71 3.67 14.53
N THR A 147 6.42 3.36 14.41
CA THR A 147 5.34 4.04 15.16
C THR A 147 5.51 3.89 16.68
N LYS A 148 5.81 2.66 17.14
CA LYS A 148 6.06 2.42 18.57
C LYS A 148 7.27 3.18 19.10
N LEU A 149 8.32 3.33 18.30
CA LEU A 149 9.51 4.09 18.69
C LEU A 149 9.23 5.58 18.79
N GLY A 150 8.39 6.14 17.91
CA GLY A 150 7.95 7.53 17.96
C GLY A 150 7.21 7.88 19.26
N GLY A 151 6.42 6.93 19.79
CA GLY A 151 5.69 7.09 21.05
C GLY A 151 6.52 7.02 22.34
N LEU A 152 7.82 6.73 22.27
CA LEU A 152 8.67 6.61 23.46
C LEU A 152 9.09 8.01 23.98
N HIS A 153 8.49 8.42 25.10
CA HIS A 153 8.97 9.59 25.85
C HIS A 153 10.22 9.24 26.66
N PHE A 154 11.39 9.68 26.20
CA PHE A 154 12.63 9.54 26.95
C PHE A 154 12.61 10.44 28.20
N THR A 155 12.40 9.83 29.37
CA THR A 155 12.65 10.53 30.64
C THR A 155 14.15 10.59 30.87
N ASN A 156 14.77 11.73 30.55
CA ASN A 156 16.19 11.94 30.83
C ASN A 156 16.40 12.01 32.34
N ARG A 157 16.83 10.91 32.94
CA ARG A 157 17.23 10.85 34.35
C ARG A 157 18.73 11.17 34.40
N THR A 158 19.05 12.47 34.39
CA THR A 158 20.37 12.99 34.75
C THR A 158 20.48 13.02 36.27
#